data_AF-A0ABD1SSC9-F1
#
_entry.id   AF-A0ABD1SSC9-F1
#
_cell.length_a   1.000
_cell.length_b   1.000
_cell.length_c   1.000
_cell.angle_alpha   90.00
_cell.angle_beta   90.00
_cell.angle_gamma   90.00
#
_symmetry.space_group_name_H-M   'P 1'
#
loop_
_entity.id
_entity.type
_entity.pdbx_description
1 polymer ?
#
loop_
_entity_poly.entity_id
_entity_poly.type
_entity_poly.pdbx_seq_one_letter_code
_entity_poly.pdbx_strand_id
1 'polypeptide(L)'
;MIRNPKWCSKELTKRNVFNRQKFNNSNSPTIDESLPNLGDDPTASEGINSDEVVRPQGRKSCKEKKRKLNEENGVMNALNKLQCTLEKQVNVNLVDLDMKREKDRKEFELREQVMKKEIELKEKAQKLRERAQRRQEQERIMNQDLTKLSPNVRASYEIFQGQILKEWESEGLFGNNMQL
;
A
#
# COMPACT_ATOMS: atom_id res chain seq x y z
N MET A 1 -19.82 -54.96 14.28
CA MET A 1 -19.15 -54.22 15.37
C MET A 1 -17.69 -54.04 14.99
N ILE A 2 -17.29 -52.84 14.58
CA ILE A 2 -15.90 -52.54 14.18
C ILE A 2 -15.19 -51.97 15.39
N ARG A 3 -14.21 -52.70 15.92
CA ARG A 3 -13.43 -52.31 17.10
C ARG A 3 -12.31 -51.38 16.65
N ASN A 4 -12.38 -50.11 17.04
CA ASN A 4 -11.34 -49.12 16.74
C ASN A 4 -10.03 -49.49 17.49
N PRO A 5 -8.86 -49.39 16.85
CA PRO A 5 -7.59 -49.73 17.50
C PRO A 5 -7.13 -48.64 18.48
N LYS A 6 -6.57 -49.07 19.62
CA LYS A 6 -6.30 -48.29 20.85
C LYS A 6 -5.27 -47.14 20.75
N TRP A 7 -4.71 -46.85 19.57
CA TRP A 7 -3.63 -45.89 19.41
C TRP A 7 -4.08 -44.53 18.87
N CYS A 8 -5.36 -44.37 18.53
CA CYS A 8 -5.92 -43.12 18.03
C CYS A 8 -6.81 -42.46 19.11
N SER A 9 -6.20 -41.91 20.16
CA SER A 9 -6.88 -41.02 21.12
C SER A 9 -5.86 -40.19 21.90
N LYS A 10 -5.34 -39.14 21.27
CA LYS A 10 -4.93 -37.92 21.96
C LYS A 10 -5.43 -36.74 21.16
N GLU A 11 -6.72 -36.46 21.30
CA GLU A 11 -7.23 -35.11 21.12
C GLU A 11 -6.54 -34.22 22.16
N LEU A 12 -5.74 -33.27 21.69
CA LEU A 12 -5.39 -32.09 22.48
C LEU A 12 -5.81 -30.86 21.68
N THR A 13 -7.10 -30.61 21.65
CA THR A 13 -7.63 -29.27 21.41
C THR A 13 -7.73 -28.56 22.75
N LYS A 14 -6.96 -27.48 22.92
CA LYS A 14 -7.16 -26.30 23.79
C LYS A 14 -5.88 -25.46 23.70
N ARG A 15 -5.85 -24.14 23.66
CA ARG A 15 -6.74 -23.02 23.34
C ARG A 15 -5.77 -21.82 23.30
N ASN A 16 -5.93 -20.88 22.37
CA ASN A 16 -5.12 -19.66 22.30
C ASN A 16 -5.03 -18.95 23.66
N VAL A 17 -3.82 -18.63 24.09
CA VAL A 17 -3.56 -17.54 25.03
C VAL A 17 -2.38 -16.74 24.49
N PHE A 18 -2.69 -15.53 24.03
CA PHE A 18 -1.73 -14.47 23.72
C PHE A 18 -0.93 -14.14 24.99
N ASN A 19 0.40 -14.10 24.89
CA ASN A 19 1.19 -13.27 25.81
C ASN A 19 2.27 -12.52 25.02
N ARG A 20 2.20 -11.19 25.09
CA ARG A 20 3.19 -10.28 24.50
C ARG A 20 4.44 -10.31 25.38
N GLN A 21 5.60 -10.57 24.80
CA GLN A 21 6.85 -10.17 25.45
C GLN A 21 7.85 -9.65 24.41
N LYS A 22 8.16 -8.36 24.54
CA LYS A 22 9.27 -7.69 23.88
C LYS A 22 10.57 -8.34 24.36
N PHE A 23 11.45 -8.71 23.45
CA PHE A 23 12.84 -8.99 23.77
C PHE A 23 13.73 -8.21 22.81
N ASN A 24 14.37 -7.17 23.35
CA ASN A 24 15.49 -6.49 22.74
C ASN A 24 16.70 -7.42 22.93
N ASN A 25 17.34 -7.85 21.83
CA ASN A 25 18.59 -8.59 21.91
C ASN A 25 19.77 -7.63 21.75
N SER A 26 20.60 -7.54 22.78
CA SER A 26 21.95 -7.02 22.70
C SER A 26 22.83 -7.89 23.60
N ASN A 27 23.96 -8.30 23.01
CA ASN A 27 25.22 -8.72 23.64
C ASN A 27 25.53 -10.23 23.75
N SER A 28 26.59 -10.59 23.00
CA SER A 28 27.46 -11.76 23.16
C SER A 28 28.21 -11.72 24.50
N PRO A 29 28.75 -12.86 24.98
CA PRO A 29 30.22 -12.97 24.94
C PRO A 29 30.79 -14.38 24.67
N THR A 30 31.95 -14.36 24.04
CA THR A 30 32.98 -15.39 23.83
C THR A 30 33.63 -15.83 25.16
N ILE A 31 33.83 -17.13 25.41
CA ILE A 31 34.98 -17.66 26.20
C ILE A 31 35.39 -19.03 25.63
N ASP A 32 36.68 -19.11 25.36
CA ASP A 32 37.52 -20.22 24.89
C ASP A 32 38.09 -20.97 26.11
N GLU A 33 38.18 -22.31 26.10
CA GLU A 33 39.15 -23.02 26.94
C GLU A 33 39.45 -24.45 26.47
N SER A 34 40.73 -24.80 26.58
CA SER A 34 41.44 -25.89 25.93
C SER A 34 41.53 -27.18 26.78
N LEU A 35 41.87 -28.28 26.09
CA LEU A 35 42.23 -29.66 26.53
C LEU A 35 43.06 -29.81 27.84
N PRO A 36 43.05 -31.01 28.49
CA PRO A 36 44.18 -31.94 28.29
C PRO A 36 43.86 -33.45 28.27
N ASN A 37 44.89 -34.18 27.86
CA ASN A 37 45.04 -35.60 27.51
C ASN A 37 45.54 -36.46 28.71
N LEU A 38 45.65 -37.79 28.47
CA LEU A 38 46.35 -38.85 29.24
C LEU A 38 45.60 -39.43 30.47
N GLY A 39 45.52 -40.74 30.72
CA GLY A 39 46.15 -41.94 30.13
C GLY A 39 45.77 -43.20 30.94
N ASP A 40 46.26 -44.35 30.46
CA ASP A 40 46.57 -45.60 31.19
C ASP A 40 45.55 -46.77 31.19
N ASP A 41 45.82 -47.73 30.30
CA ASP A 41 45.66 -49.20 30.39
C ASP A 41 46.75 -49.76 31.35
N PRO A 42 46.83 -51.05 31.82
CA PRO A 42 46.08 -52.26 31.45
C PRO A 42 45.66 -53.19 32.62
N THR A 43 44.64 -54.03 32.43
CA THR A 43 44.66 -55.38 33.03
C THR A 43 43.84 -56.37 32.20
N ALA A 44 44.51 -57.44 31.80
CA ALA A 44 43.98 -58.59 31.08
C ALA A 44 42.85 -59.31 31.84
N SER A 45 41.84 -59.74 31.09
CA SER A 45 40.95 -60.83 31.47
C SER A 45 40.83 -61.75 30.27
N GLU A 46 41.55 -62.87 30.31
CA GLU A 46 41.31 -64.02 29.45
C GLU A 46 39.84 -64.43 29.55
N GLY A 47 39.16 -64.44 28.40
CA GLY A 47 37.75 -64.76 28.29
C GLY A 47 37.50 -65.53 27.01
N ILE A 48 37.97 -66.78 26.99
CA ILE A 48 37.37 -67.96 26.38
C ILE A 48 36.43 -67.68 25.20
N ASN A 49 36.90 -68.08 24.01
CA ASN A 49 36.18 -68.19 22.75
C ASN A 49 34.67 -68.47 22.92
N SER A 50 33.88 -67.42 22.77
CA SER A 50 32.47 -67.55 22.44
C SER A 50 32.40 -67.39 20.94
N ASP A 51 32.17 -68.50 20.25
CA ASP A 51 31.97 -68.65 18.81
C ASP A 51 31.23 -67.44 18.22
N GLU A 52 32.01 -66.44 17.81
CA GLU A 52 31.51 -65.22 17.20
C GLU A 52 31.11 -65.64 15.79
N VAL A 53 29.84 -66.01 15.63
CA VAL A 53 29.21 -66.03 14.32
C VAL A 53 29.16 -64.59 13.83
N VAL A 54 30.31 -64.08 13.38
CA VAL A 54 30.43 -62.85 12.61
C VAL A 54 29.63 -63.10 11.35
N ARG A 55 28.40 -62.59 11.33
CA ARG A 55 27.61 -62.57 10.11
C ARG A 55 28.47 -61.87 9.06
N PRO A 56 28.74 -62.50 7.91
CA PRO A 56 29.53 -61.87 6.88
C PRO A 56 28.88 -60.52 6.57
N GLN A 57 29.71 -59.49 6.44
CA GLN A 57 29.27 -58.14 6.09
C GLN A 57 28.65 -58.20 4.70
N GLY A 58 27.36 -58.55 4.65
CA GLY A 58 26.63 -58.78 3.42
C GLY A 58 26.55 -57.51 2.58
N ARG A 59 26.27 -57.65 1.29
CA ARG A 59 26.17 -56.56 0.30
C ARG A 59 25.24 -55.43 0.78
N LYS A 60 25.77 -54.43 1.51
CA LYS A 60 25.01 -53.29 2.06
C LYS A 60 24.65 -52.24 1.00
N SER A 61 25.25 -52.31 -0.19
CA SER A 61 25.12 -51.30 -1.24
C SER A 61 23.69 -51.09 -1.73
N CYS A 62 22.85 -52.12 -1.78
CA CYS A 62 21.46 -51.98 -2.24
C CYS A 62 20.56 -51.25 -1.21
N LYS A 63 20.77 -51.50 0.09
CA LYS A 63 20.00 -50.84 1.18
C LYS A 63 20.40 -49.36 1.33
N GLU A 64 21.68 -49.07 1.20
CA GLU A 64 22.25 -47.71 1.18
C GLU A 64 21.63 -46.88 0.04
N LYS A 65 21.61 -47.42 -1.18
CA LYS A 65 21.03 -46.77 -2.37
C LYS A 65 19.55 -46.40 -2.17
N LYS A 66 18.75 -47.27 -1.54
CA LYS A 66 17.34 -46.99 -1.25
C LYS A 66 17.15 -45.87 -0.22
N ARG A 67 18.02 -45.78 0.79
CA ARG A 67 17.98 -44.67 1.78
C ARG A 67 18.33 -43.35 1.13
N LYS A 68 19.41 -43.32 0.33
CA LYS A 68 19.83 -42.14 -0.43
C LYS A 68 18.74 -41.65 -1.38
N LEU A 69 18.13 -42.55 -2.17
CA LEU A 69 17.02 -42.18 -3.07
C LEU A 69 15.82 -41.60 -2.31
N ASN A 70 15.49 -42.12 -1.13
CA ASN A 70 14.41 -41.58 -0.30
C ASN A 70 14.75 -40.20 0.27
N GLU A 71 16.00 -39.97 0.66
CA GLU A 71 16.51 -38.67 1.10
C GLU A 71 16.48 -37.66 -0.05
N GLU A 72 16.97 -38.04 -1.24
CA GLU A 72 16.93 -37.24 -2.47
C GLU A 72 15.49 -36.84 -2.85
N ASN A 73 14.54 -37.78 -2.78
CA ASN A 73 13.12 -37.49 -3.01
C ASN A 73 12.56 -36.51 -1.95
N GLY A 74 12.98 -36.64 -0.69
CA GLY A 74 12.62 -35.72 0.38
C GLY A 74 13.13 -34.29 0.11
N VAL A 75 14.39 -34.17 -0.33
CA VAL A 75 15.02 -32.90 -0.73
C VAL A 75 14.30 -32.28 -1.92
N MET A 76 14.03 -33.07 -2.97
CA MET A 76 13.31 -32.59 -4.16
C MET A 76 11.92 -32.04 -3.81
N ASN A 77 11.18 -32.73 -2.93
CA ASN A 77 9.86 -32.27 -2.46
C ASN A 77 9.96 -30.97 -1.66
N ALA A 78 10.97 -30.84 -0.78
CA ALA A 78 11.19 -29.61 -0.02
C ALA A 78 11.52 -28.42 -0.93
N LEU A 79 12.39 -28.63 -1.93
CA LEU A 79 12.73 -27.62 -2.93
C LEU A 79 11.50 -27.20 -3.74
N ASN A 80 10.68 -28.15 -4.20
CA ASN A 80 9.47 -27.85 -4.94
C ASN A 80 8.46 -27.03 -4.11
N LYS A 81 8.30 -27.34 -2.81
CA LYS A 81 7.46 -26.55 -1.90
C LYS A 81 7.99 -25.13 -1.71
N LEU A 82 9.30 -24.97 -1.58
CA LEU A 82 9.94 -23.66 -1.46
C LEU A 82 9.72 -22.84 -2.73
N GLN A 83 9.96 -23.43 -3.90
CA GLN A 83 9.72 -22.80 -5.20
C GLN A 83 8.26 -22.34 -5.32
N CYS A 84 7.31 -23.22 -5.06
CA CYS A 84 5.88 -22.87 -5.11
C CYS A 84 5.52 -21.73 -4.14
N THR A 85 6.16 -21.66 -2.97
CA THR A 85 5.94 -20.59 -1.99
C THR A 85 6.50 -19.26 -2.49
N LEU A 86 7.70 -19.27 -3.07
CA LEU A 86 8.33 -18.08 -3.64
C LEU A 86 7.52 -17.55 -4.84
N GLU A 87 7.08 -18.42 -5.74
CA GLU A 87 6.23 -18.03 -6.88
C GLU A 87 4.94 -17.34 -6.42
N LYS A 88 4.27 -17.89 -5.39
CA LYS A 88 3.09 -17.26 -4.80
C LYS A 88 3.40 -15.88 -4.22
N GLN A 89 4.53 -15.74 -3.51
CA GLN A 89 4.91 -14.47 -2.92
C GLN A 89 5.23 -13.41 -3.99
N VAL A 90 5.94 -13.79 -5.06
CA VAL A 90 6.19 -12.91 -6.20
C VAL A 90 4.88 -12.45 -6.83
N ASN A 91 3.93 -13.37 -7.03
CA ASN A 91 2.63 -13.02 -7.61
C ASN A 91 1.83 -12.06 -6.72
N VAL A 92 1.78 -12.31 -5.41
CA VAL A 92 1.13 -11.40 -4.45
C VAL A 92 1.76 -10.01 -4.51
N ASN A 93 3.09 -9.94 -4.46
CA ASN A 93 3.80 -8.67 -4.53
C ASN A 93 3.54 -7.91 -5.85
N LEU A 94 3.46 -8.63 -6.97
CA LEU A 94 3.16 -8.03 -8.27
C LEU A 94 1.75 -7.42 -8.29
N VAL A 95 0.75 -8.16 -7.82
CA VAL A 95 -0.64 -7.68 -7.72
C VAL A 95 -0.73 -6.47 -6.79
N ASP A 96 -0.05 -6.51 -5.64
CA ASP A 96 -0.03 -5.39 -4.70
C ASP A 96 0.61 -4.13 -5.31
N LEU A 97 1.71 -4.29 -6.06
CA LEU A 97 2.35 -3.18 -6.77
C LEU A 97 1.44 -2.60 -7.85
N ASP A 98 0.75 -3.42 -8.63
CA ASP A 98 -0.17 -2.94 -9.66
C ASP A 98 -1.37 -2.22 -9.06
N MET A 99 -1.96 -2.76 -7.99
CA MET A 99 -3.02 -2.10 -7.23
C MET A 99 -2.57 -0.76 -6.64
N LYS A 100 -1.33 -0.69 -6.15
CA LYS A 100 -0.75 0.55 -5.64
C LYS A 100 -0.59 1.60 -6.75
N ARG A 101 -0.03 1.23 -7.91
CA ARG A 101 0.08 2.14 -9.08
C ARG A 101 -1.28 2.63 -9.55
N GLU A 102 -2.28 1.74 -9.60
CA GLU A 102 -3.63 2.08 -10.03
C GLU A 102 -4.31 3.06 -9.08
N LYS A 103 -4.16 2.84 -7.77
CA LYS A 103 -4.67 3.75 -6.73
C LYS A 103 -4.02 5.12 -6.86
N ASP A 104 -2.70 5.16 -7.01
CA ASP A 104 -1.95 6.42 -7.10
C ASP A 104 -2.33 7.20 -8.37
N ARG A 105 -2.57 6.50 -9.49
CA ARG A 105 -3.09 7.10 -10.73
C ARG A 105 -4.46 7.75 -10.53
N LYS A 106 -5.41 7.02 -9.92
CA LYS A 106 -6.76 7.54 -9.64
C LYS A 106 -6.75 8.70 -8.65
N GLU A 107 -5.87 8.63 -7.66
CA GLU A 107 -5.71 9.71 -6.68
C GLU A 107 -5.17 10.99 -7.35
N PHE A 108 -4.20 10.85 -8.25
CA PHE A 108 -3.66 11.97 -9.01
C PHE A 108 -4.72 12.61 -9.93
N GLU A 109 -5.45 11.80 -10.69
CA GLU A 109 -6.53 12.27 -11.57
C GLU A 109 -7.62 13.02 -10.77
N LEU A 110 -8.01 12.48 -9.62
CA LEU A 110 -8.99 13.13 -8.75
C LEU A 110 -8.46 14.48 -8.23
N ARG A 111 -7.19 14.56 -7.83
CA ARG A 111 -6.56 15.80 -7.37
C ARG A 111 -6.55 16.87 -8.48
N GLU A 112 -6.22 16.49 -9.71
CA GLU A 112 -6.27 17.41 -10.85
C GLU A 112 -7.69 17.92 -11.13
N GLN A 113 -8.68 17.03 -11.13
CA GLN A 113 -10.08 17.42 -11.33
C GLN A 113 -10.58 18.37 -10.24
N VAL A 114 -10.24 18.12 -8.97
CA VAL A 114 -10.59 18.98 -7.85
C VAL A 114 -9.93 20.35 -8.01
N MET A 115 -8.63 20.39 -8.29
CA MET A 115 -7.91 21.66 -8.48
C MET A 115 -8.51 22.48 -9.63
N LYS A 116 -8.80 21.84 -10.76
CA LYS A 116 -9.40 22.52 -11.93
C LYS A 116 -10.77 23.10 -11.59
N LYS A 117 -11.64 22.34 -10.93
CA LYS A 117 -12.96 22.82 -10.51
C LYS A 117 -12.87 23.94 -9.48
N GLU A 118 -11.91 23.86 -8.56
CA GLU A 118 -11.70 24.90 -7.55
C GLU A 118 -11.28 26.24 -8.20
N ILE A 119 -10.35 26.19 -9.15
CA ILE A 119 -9.93 27.38 -9.91
C ILE A 119 -11.11 27.95 -10.70
N GLU A 120 -11.85 27.11 -11.42
CA GLU A 120 -13.02 27.54 -12.21
C GLU A 120 -14.09 28.20 -11.31
N LEU A 121 -14.35 27.65 -10.13
CA LEU A 121 -15.30 28.23 -9.19
C LEU A 121 -14.81 29.57 -8.63
N LYS A 122 -13.51 29.69 -8.31
CA LYS A 122 -12.91 30.95 -7.85
C LYS A 122 -13.00 32.02 -8.93
N GLU A 123 -12.67 31.69 -10.19
CA GLU A 123 -12.76 32.62 -11.31
C GLU A 123 -14.21 33.06 -11.58
N LYS A 124 -15.17 32.12 -11.56
CA LYS A 124 -16.60 32.46 -11.73
C LYS A 124 -17.11 33.35 -10.60
N ALA A 125 -16.74 33.04 -9.35
CA ALA A 125 -17.13 33.84 -8.20
C ALA A 125 -16.53 35.25 -8.25
N GLN A 126 -15.25 35.37 -8.62
CA GLN A 126 -14.59 36.65 -8.81
C GLN A 126 -15.25 37.46 -9.93
N LYS A 127 -15.48 36.84 -11.10
CA LYS A 127 -16.13 37.50 -12.24
C LYS A 127 -17.53 38.00 -11.89
N LEU A 128 -18.29 37.22 -11.11
CA LEU A 128 -19.62 37.65 -10.66
C LEU A 128 -19.53 38.85 -9.71
N ARG A 129 -18.56 38.85 -8.79
CA ARG A 129 -18.31 39.97 -7.88
C ARG A 129 -17.91 41.24 -8.62
N GLU A 130 -16.98 41.14 -9.57
CA GLU A 130 -16.55 42.26 -10.40
C GLU A 130 -17.70 42.79 -11.26
N ARG A 131 -18.53 41.90 -11.84
CA ARG A 131 -19.72 42.30 -12.60
C ARG A 131 -20.71 43.04 -11.71
N ALA A 132 -20.97 42.56 -10.50
CA ALA A 132 -21.86 43.22 -9.55
C ALA A 132 -21.33 44.61 -9.12
N GLN A 133 -20.03 44.73 -8.85
CA GLN A 133 -19.40 46.01 -8.53
C GLN A 133 -19.46 46.99 -9.71
N ARG A 134 -19.16 46.51 -10.92
CA ARG A 134 -19.27 47.30 -12.15
C ARG A 134 -20.71 47.80 -12.34
N ARG A 135 -21.71 46.95 -12.10
CA ARG A 135 -23.14 47.36 -12.16
C ARG A 135 -23.47 48.45 -11.17
N GLN A 136 -23.03 48.31 -9.93
CA GLN A 136 -23.24 49.31 -8.89
C GLN A 136 -22.60 50.65 -9.26
N GLU A 137 -21.40 50.62 -9.84
CA GLU A 137 -20.70 51.82 -10.32
C GLU A 137 -21.43 52.47 -11.50
N GLN A 138 -21.88 51.66 -12.46
CA GLN A 138 -22.67 52.14 -13.59
C GLN A 138 -23.96 52.81 -13.11
N GLU A 139 -24.68 52.21 -12.17
CA GLU A 139 -25.87 52.79 -11.55
C GLU A 139 -25.56 54.11 -10.84
N ARG A 140 -24.45 54.18 -10.10
CA ARG A 140 -23.97 55.42 -9.47
C ARG A 140 -23.74 56.53 -10.50
N ILE A 141 -23.10 56.22 -11.62
CA ILE A 141 -22.83 57.18 -12.71
C ILE A 141 -24.14 57.61 -13.38
N MET A 142 -25.05 56.68 -13.64
CA MET A 142 -26.35 56.97 -14.26
C MET A 142 -27.24 57.85 -13.38
N ASN A 143 -27.14 57.70 -12.05
CA ASN A 143 -27.93 58.46 -11.08
C ASN A 143 -27.26 59.78 -10.63
N GLN A 144 -26.10 60.14 -11.20
CA GLN A 144 -25.40 61.37 -10.84
C GLN A 144 -26.17 62.61 -11.34
N ASP A 145 -26.46 63.54 -10.43
CA ASP A 145 -27.08 64.83 -10.76
C ASP A 145 -26.09 65.76 -11.47
N LEU A 146 -26.26 65.88 -12.79
CA LEU A 146 -25.39 66.66 -13.67
C LEU A 146 -25.50 68.18 -13.46
N THR A 147 -26.59 68.67 -12.87
CA THR A 147 -26.80 70.10 -12.64
C THR A 147 -25.82 70.67 -11.62
N LYS A 148 -25.33 69.82 -10.71
CA LYS A 148 -24.37 70.15 -9.66
C LYS A 148 -22.91 70.08 -10.12
N LEU A 149 -22.67 69.63 -11.35
CA LEU A 149 -21.32 69.47 -11.90
C LEU A 149 -20.93 70.67 -12.76
N SER A 150 -19.62 70.94 -12.80
CA SER A 150 -19.06 71.94 -13.73
C SER A 150 -19.21 71.46 -15.17
N PRO A 151 -19.22 72.38 -16.16
CA PRO A 151 -19.46 72.02 -17.57
C PRO A 151 -18.54 70.92 -18.10
N ASN A 152 -17.25 70.96 -17.75
CA ASN A 152 -16.28 69.96 -18.21
C ASN A 152 -16.52 68.57 -17.60
N VAL A 153 -16.91 68.50 -16.33
CA VAL A 153 -17.20 67.23 -15.65
C VAL A 153 -18.56 66.68 -16.08
N ARG A 154 -19.52 67.57 -16.35
CA ARG A 154 -20.81 67.17 -16.93
C ARG A 154 -20.63 66.47 -18.28
N ALA A 155 -19.86 67.06 -19.18
CA ALA A 155 -19.62 66.48 -20.50
C ALA A 155 -18.98 65.08 -20.42
N SER A 156 -18.07 64.84 -19.47
CA SER A 156 -17.48 63.51 -19.28
C SER A 156 -18.48 62.49 -18.73
N TYR A 157 -19.34 62.88 -17.79
CA TYR A 157 -20.41 62.01 -17.29
C TYR A 157 -21.43 61.67 -18.38
N GLU A 158 -21.83 62.62 -19.22
CA GLU A 158 -22.73 62.36 -20.36
C GLU A 158 -22.14 61.32 -21.32
N ILE A 159 -20.82 61.39 -21.58
CA ILE A 159 -20.11 60.38 -22.37
C ILE A 159 -20.15 59.01 -21.69
N PHE A 160 -19.86 58.95 -20.38
CA PHE A 160 -19.90 57.68 -19.65
C PHE A 160 -21.31 57.08 -19.60
N GLN A 161 -22.34 57.90 -19.36
CA GLN A 161 -23.74 57.47 -19.37
C GLN A 161 -24.12 56.89 -20.75
N GLY A 162 -23.72 57.55 -21.85
CA GLY A 162 -23.92 57.04 -23.20
C GLY A 162 -23.22 55.68 -23.45
N GLN A 163 -21.98 55.53 -22.98
CA GLN A 163 -21.26 54.25 -23.06
C GLN A 163 -21.94 53.14 -22.27
N ILE A 164 -22.42 53.46 -21.06
CA ILE A 164 -23.15 52.52 -20.20
C ILE A 164 -24.45 52.08 -20.86
N LEU A 165 -25.23 53.00 -21.40
CA LEU A 165 -26.47 52.69 -22.12
C LEU A 165 -26.20 51.75 -23.31
N LYS A 166 -25.17 52.01 -24.10
CA LYS A 166 -24.77 51.15 -25.22
C LYS A 166 -24.33 49.75 -24.76
N GLU A 167 -23.60 49.66 -23.66
CA GLU A 167 -23.23 48.37 -23.06
C GLU A 167 -24.48 47.62 -22.60
N TRP A 168 -25.44 48.30 -21.96
CA TRP A 168 -26.67 47.68 -21.48
C TRP A 168 -27.57 47.21 -22.63
N GLU A 169 -27.59 47.93 -23.75
CA GLU A 169 -28.27 47.52 -24.97
C GLU A 169 -27.65 46.24 -25.55
N SER A 170 -26.31 46.20 -25.59
CA SER A 170 -25.56 45.04 -26.07
C SER A 170 -25.78 43.79 -25.19
N GLU A 171 -26.02 43.98 -23.88
CA GLU A 171 -26.32 42.90 -22.94
C GLU A 171 -27.81 42.50 -22.91
N GLY A 172 -28.67 43.17 -23.69
CA GLY A 172 -30.10 42.85 -23.78
C GLY A 172 -30.91 43.18 -22.52
N LEU A 173 -30.49 44.20 -21.75
CA LEU A 173 -31.15 44.57 -20.49
C LEU A 173 -32.32 45.52 -20.65
N PHE A 174 -32.44 46.17 -21.80
CA PHE A 174 -33.68 46.81 -22.17
C PHE A 174 -34.63 45.67 -22.56
N GLY A 175 -35.50 45.31 -21.61
CA GLY A 175 -36.46 44.22 -21.81
C GLY A 175 -37.12 44.35 -23.18
N ASN A 176 -37.31 43.21 -23.85
CA ASN A 176 -38.12 43.16 -25.06
C ASN A 176 -39.52 43.65 -24.70
N ASN A 177 -39.79 44.94 -24.89
CA ASN A 177 -41.14 45.49 -24.91
C ASN A 177 -41.80 45.03 -26.22
N MET A 178 -42.02 43.73 -26.35
CA MET A 178 -43.08 43.19 -27.21
C MET A 178 -44.39 43.34 -26.43
N GLN A 179 -44.93 44.56 -26.46
CA GLN A 179 -46.34 44.81 -26.20
C GLN A 179 -47.11 44.43 -27.47
N LEU A 180 -47.90 43.35 -27.42
CA LEU A 180 -49.34 43.24 -27.71
C LEU A 180 -49.76 41.77 -27.87
#